data_AF-A0A5N7ZB09-F1
#
_entry.id   AF-A0A5N7ZB09-F1
#
_cell.length_a   1.000
_cell.length_b   1.000
_cell.length_c   1.000
_cell.angle_alpha   90.00
_cell.angle_beta   90.00
_cell.angle_gamma   90.00
#
_symmetry.space_group_name_H-M   'P 1'
#
loop_
_entity.id
_entity.type
_entity.pdbx_description
1 polymer ?
#
loop_
_entity_poly.entity_id
_entity_poly.type
_entity_poly.pdbx_seq_one_letter_code
_entity_poly.pdbx_strand_id
1 'polypeptide(L)'
;MNQDRAAEVICKLESYQPALFPGLFVNGTIQVRYTKALTVPEASVVDWKGKKYVFEAQPDNRFAMIPVAAGIAQDGLQQIVSDKIHSGSNLVIQNAYTLLMKTMNSGEE
;
A
#
# COMPACT_ATOMS: atom_id res chain seq x y z
N MET A 1 22.65 19.15 1.50
CA MET A 1 21.23 19.46 1.28
C MET A 1 21.17 20.87 0.73
N ASN A 2 20.93 21.03 -0.58
CA ASN A 2 20.72 22.36 -1.17
C ASN A 2 19.28 22.80 -0.91
N GLN A 3 19.06 24.12 -0.90
CA GLN A 3 17.88 24.82 -0.38
C GLN A 3 16.54 24.48 -1.08
N ASP A 4 16.55 23.65 -2.14
CA ASP A 4 15.40 23.28 -2.96
C ASP A 4 14.68 21.98 -2.58
N ARG A 5 15.08 21.27 -1.51
CA ARG A 5 14.52 19.96 -1.13
C ARG A 5 14.54 18.90 -2.26
N ALA A 6 15.33 19.11 -3.32
CA ALA A 6 15.50 18.17 -4.41
C ALA A 6 16.71 17.27 -4.19
N ALA A 7 16.59 15.99 -4.56
CA ALA A 7 17.71 15.08 -4.65
C ALA A 7 18.34 15.19 -6.05
N GLU A 8 19.65 15.38 -6.12
CA GLU A 8 20.39 15.42 -7.39
C GLU A 8 20.66 13.98 -7.87
N VAL A 9 20.27 13.67 -9.11
CA VAL A 9 20.51 12.38 -9.75
C VAL A 9 21.37 12.63 -10.99
N ILE A 10 22.62 12.14 -10.96
CA ILE A 10 23.55 12.26 -12.07
C ILE A 10 23.59 10.93 -12.81
N CYS A 11 23.11 10.92 -14.06
CA CYS A 11 23.26 9.78 -14.96
C CYS A 11 24.54 9.98 -15.79
N LYS A 12 25.47 9.04 -15.70
CA LYS A 12 26.68 9.04 -16.54
C LYS A 12 26.54 7.94 -17.59
N LEU A 13 26.60 8.33 -18.86
CA LEU A 13 26.67 7.38 -19.97
C LEU A 13 28.04 6.69 -19.95
N GLU A 14 28.03 5.35 -19.96
CA GLU A 14 29.27 4.56 -19.94
C GLU A 14 30.03 4.62 -21.27
N SER A 15 29.33 4.88 -22.38
CA SER A 15 29.91 4.96 -23.72
C SER A 15 29.29 6.09 -24.52
N TYR A 16 30.06 6.60 -25.49
CA TYR A 16 29.59 7.61 -26.41
C TYR A 16 28.47 7.05 -27.29
N GLN A 17 27.26 7.61 -27.17
CA GLN A 17 26.16 7.31 -28.07
C GLN A 17 26.02 8.44 -29.09
N PRO A 18 26.30 8.20 -30.39
CA PRO A 18 26.22 9.22 -31.44
C PRO A 18 24.82 9.84 -31.61
N ALA A 19 23.78 9.18 -31.09
CA ALA A 19 22.40 9.65 -31.14
C ALA A 19 22.06 10.70 -30.06
N LEU A 20 22.95 10.93 -29.07
CA LEU A 20 22.74 11.89 -27.99
C LEU A 20 23.54 13.17 -28.26
N PHE A 21 22.91 14.12 -28.94
CA PHE A 21 23.48 15.44 -29.19
C PHE A 21 23.22 16.39 -28.00
N PRO A 22 24.17 17.29 -27.69
CA PRO A 22 23.93 18.39 -26.75
C PRO A 22 22.69 19.20 -27.15
N GLY A 23 21.79 19.45 -26.19
CA GLY A 23 20.52 20.14 -26.42
C GLY A 23 19.29 19.25 -26.55
N LEU A 24 19.46 17.92 -26.54
CA LEU A 24 18.33 16.98 -26.47
C LEU A 24 17.82 16.79 -25.04
N PHE A 25 16.52 16.57 -24.91
CA PHE A 25 15.90 16.15 -23.65
C PHE A 25 15.94 14.63 -23.53
N VAL A 26 16.25 14.14 -22.33
CA VAL A 26 16.26 12.71 -22.00
C VAL A 26 15.18 12.45 -20.95
N ASN A 27 14.28 11.53 -21.24
CA ASN A 27 13.34 11.01 -20.24
C ASN A 27 13.95 9.76 -19.61
N GLY A 28 14.10 9.75 -18.28
CA GLY A 28 14.57 8.59 -17.53
C GLY A 28 13.52 8.16 -16.52
N THR A 29 13.20 6.88 -16.47
CA THR A 29 12.35 6.31 -15.42
C THR A 29 13.23 5.74 -14.33
N ILE A 30 13.15 6.30 -13.12
CA ILE A 30 13.87 5.77 -11.96
C ILE A 30 12.91 4.84 -11.22
N GLN A 31 13.22 3.55 -11.25
CA GLN A 31 12.47 2.55 -10.52
C GLN A 31 13.12 2.33 -9.16
N VAL A 32 12.53 2.90 -8.10
CA VAL A 32 12.97 2.67 -6.73
C VAL A 32 12.47 1.28 -6.31
N ARG A 33 13.36 0.50 -5.70
CA ARG A 33 13.20 -0.94 -5.40
C ARG A 33 11.81 -1.28 -4.84
N TYR A 34 11.11 -2.21 -5.49
CA TYR A 34 9.92 -2.85 -4.91
C TYR A 34 10.36 -3.79 -3.79
N THR A 35 9.84 -3.59 -2.59
CA THR A 35 9.98 -4.56 -1.53
C THR A 35 8.76 -5.47 -1.53
N LYS A 36 8.94 -6.77 -1.26
CA LYS A 36 7.79 -7.65 -1.01
C LYS A 36 7.13 -7.19 0.27
N ALA A 37 5.87 -6.79 0.18
CA ALA A 37 5.06 -6.39 1.32
C ALA A 37 3.68 -7.03 1.23
N LEU A 38 3.05 -7.21 2.38
CA LEU A 38 1.65 -7.61 2.42
C LEU A 38 0.81 -6.44 1.91
N THR A 39 -0.02 -6.72 0.91
CA THR A 39 -0.90 -5.73 0.28
C THR A 39 -2.30 -6.29 0.20
N VAL A 40 -3.27 -5.39 0.34
CA VAL A 40 -4.70 -5.69 0.18
C VAL A 40 -5.32 -4.60 -0.70
N PRO A 41 -6.43 -4.87 -1.40
CA PRO A 41 -7.19 -3.81 -2.05
C PRO A 41 -7.54 -2.71 -1.06
N GLU A 42 -7.45 -1.44 -1.45
CA GLU A 42 -7.77 -0.30 -0.57
C GLU A 42 -9.16 -0.43 0.06
N ALA A 43 -10.14 -0.96 -0.69
CA ALA A 43 -11.51 -1.22 -0.22
C ALA A 43 -11.63 -2.22 0.94
N SER A 44 -10.55 -2.96 1.25
CA SER A 44 -10.46 -3.95 2.34
C SER A 44 -10.08 -3.31 3.67
N VAL A 45 -9.52 -2.10 3.62
CA VAL A 45 -9.01 -1.39 4.79
C VAL A 45 -10.07 -0.40 5.26
N VAL A 46 -10.48 -0.52 6.51
CA VAL A 46 -11.43 0.40 7.14
C VAL A 46 -10.73 1.30 8.15
N ASP A 47 -11.12 2.56 8.20
CA ASP A 47 -10.69 3.48 9.26
C ASP A 47 -11.76 3.50 10.36
N TRP A 48 -11.33 3.28 11.59
CA TRP A 48 -12.19 3.41 12.75
C TRP A 48 -11.43 4.09 13.89
N LYS A 49 -11.98 5.21 14.38
CA LYS A 49 -11.39 6.03 15.46
C LYS A 49 -9.92 6.40 15.19
N GLY A 50 -9.56 6.67 13.93
CA GLY A 50 -8.20 7.07 13.52
C GLY A 50 -7.19 5.92 13.50
N LYS A 51 -7.67 4.67 13.57
CA LYS A 51 -6.85 3.46 13.40
C LYS A 51 -7.38 2.67 12.20
N LYS A 52 -6.46 2.05 11.46
CA LYS A 52 -6.82 1.22 10.31
C LYS A 52 -6.98 -0.24 10.72
N TYR A 53 -7.97 -0.89 10.13
CA TYR A 53 -8.30 -2.28 10.40
C TYR A 53 -8.60 -3.03 9.10
N VAL A 54 -8.43 -4.33 9.15
CA VAL A 54 -8.91 -5.27 8.12
C VAL A 54 -9.72 -6.36 8.79
N PHE A 55 -10.57 -7.03 8.03
CA PHE A 55 -11.35 -8.16 8.51
C PHE A 55 -10.75 -9.47 7.99
N GLU A 56 -10.45 -10.38 8.92
CA GLU A 56 -10.09 -11.76 8.61
C GLU A 56 -11.33 -12.66 8.74
N ALA A 57 -11.60 -13.44 7.70
CA ALA A 57 -12.65 -14.45 7.68
C ALA A 57 -12.16 -15.71 8.39
N GLN A 58 -12.83 -16.04 9.50
CA GLN A 58 -12.58 -17.25 10.29
C GLN A 58 -13.51 -18.38 9.86
N PRO A 59 -13.17 -19.65 10.20
CA PRO A 59 -14.13 -20.74 10.19
C PRO A 59 -15.39 -20.33 10.97
N ASP A 60 -16.55 -20.81 10.54
CA ASP A 60 -17.88 -20.51 11.13
C ASP A 60 -18.49 -19.14 10.76
N ASN A 61 -18.12 -18.57 9.61
CA ASN A 61 -18.73 -17.33 9.10
C ASN A 61 -18.53 -16.12 10.03
N ARG A 62 -17.49 -16.19 10.88
CA ARG A 62 -17.09 -15.12 11.81
C ARG A 62 -16.04 -14.24 11.15
N PHE A 63 -16.08 -12.95 11.47
CA PHE A 63 -15.13 -11.97 10.97
C PHE A 63 -14.40 -11.33 12.14
N ALA A 64 -13.08 -11.47 12.16
CA ALA A 64 -12.23 -10.86 13.16
C ALA A 64 -11.69 -9.51 12.64
N MET A 65 -11.92 -8.44 13.40
CA MET A 65 -11.39 -7.12 13.10
C MET A 65 -9.95 -7.02 13.65
N ILE A 66 -8.98 -6.93 12.75
CA ILE A 66 -7.55 -6.92 13.10
C ILE A 66 -6.99 -5.53 12.84
N PRO A 67 -6.35 -4.88 13.84
CA PRO A 67 -5.65 -3.62 13.64
C PRO A 67 -4.43 -3.81 12.75
N VAL A 68 -4.23 -2.90 11.81
CA VAL A 68 -3.09 -2.90 10.90
C VAL A 68 -2.47 -1.52 10.79
N ALA A 69 -1.16 -1.46 10.59
CA ALA A 69 -0.50 -0.24 10.15
C ALA A 69 -0.56 -0.18 8.63
N ALA A 70 -1.12 0.91 8.08
CA ALA A 70 -1.16 1.14 6.65
C ALA A 70 0.14 1.82 6.19
N GLY A 71 0.75 1.27 5.15
CA GLY A 71 1.95 1.80 4.50
C GLY A 71 1.63 2.52 3.18
N ILE A 72 2.44 2.24 2.17
CA ILE A 72 2.29 2.82 0.83
C ILE A 72 1.00 2.32 0.17
N ALA A 73 0.24 3.24 -0.43
CA ALA A 73 -0.88 2.92 -1.31
C ALA A 73 -0.44 3.17 -2.76
N GLN A 74 -0.61 2.17 -3.63
CA GLN A 74 -0.22 2.26 -5.03
C GLN A 74 -1.08 1.33 -5.88
N ASP A 75 -1.52 1.80 -7.05
CA ASP A 75 -2.24 0.99 -8.04
C ASP A 75 -3.51 0.31 -7.47
N GLY A 76 -4.20 0.97 -6.52
CA GLY A 76 -5.41 0.45 -5.86
C GLY A 76 -5.14 -0.60 -4.76
N LEU A 77 -3.87 -0.84 -4.43
CA LEU A 77 -3.42 -1.71 -3.36
C LEU A 77 -2.84 -0.88 -2.21
N GLN A 78 -3.28 -1.19 -1.00
CA GLN A 78 -2.76 -0.64 0.24
C GLN A 78 -1.81 -1.64 0.87
N GLN A 79 -0.57 -1.22 1.12
CA GLN A 79 0.35 -1.97 1.97
C GLN A 79 -0.17 -1.98 3.40
N ILE A 80 -0.14 -3.16 4.02
CA ILE A 80 -0.49 -3.36 5.43
C ILE A 80 0.66 -4.05 6.16
N VAL A 81 0.83 -3.70 7.42
CA VAL A 81 1.79 -4.32 8.34
C VAL A 81 1.04 -4.74 9.59
N SER A 82 1.15 -6.01 9.94
CA SER A 82 0.56 -6.60 11.14
C SER A 82 1.27 -7.91 11.48
N ASP A 83 1.48 -8.16 12.77
CA ASP A 83 2.09 -9.41 13.25
C ASP A 83 1.13 -10.60 13.19
N LYS A 84 -0.17 -10.33 13.02
CA LYS A 84 -1.25 -11.34 13.04
C LYS A 84 -1.69 -11.79 11.66
N ILE A 85 -1.19 -11.17 10.60
CA ILE A 85 -1.65 -11.39 9.23
C ILE A 85 -0.48 -11.90 8.40
N HIS A 86 -0.74 -12.94 7.63
CA HIS A 86 0.22 -13.50 6.70
C HIS A 86 -0.41 -13.63 5.32
N SER A 87 0.38 -13.96 4.30
CA SER A 87 -0.11 -14.07 2.92
C SER A 87 -1.13 -15.20 2.72
N GLY A 88 -1.24 -16.14 3.67
CA GLY A 88 -2.25 -17.20 3.69
C GLY A 88 -3.53 -16.86 4.48
N SER A 89 -3.60 -15.68 5.12
CA SER A 89 -4.79 -15.26 5.85
C SER A 89 -5.95 -14.97 4.89
N ASN A 90 -7.14 -15.48 5.20
CA ASN A 90 -8.35 -15.19 4.43
C ASN A 90 -8.88 -13.81 4.81
N LEU A 91 -8.51 -12.78 4.06
CA LEU A 91 -8.97 -11.42 4.30
C LEU A 91 -10.19 -11.07 3.45
N VAL A 92 -11.04 -10.20 3.99
CA VAL A 92 -12.20 -9.67 3.28
C VAL A 92 -11.75 -8.58 2.33
N ILE A 93 -11.76 -8.89 1.03
CA ILE A 93 -11.28 -8.00 -0.04
C ILE A 93 -12.32 -7.02 -0.59
N GLN A 94 -13.59 -7.20 -0.23
CA GLN A 94 -14.71 -6.37 -0.70
C GLN A 94 -15.71 -6.14 0.43
N ASN A 95 -16.37 -4.98 0.42
CA ASN A 95 -17.41 -4.61 1.38
C ASN A 95 -16.96 -4.65 2.86
N ALA A 96 -15.67 -4.43 3.15
CA ALA A 96 -15.15 -4.39 4.52
C ALA A 96 -15.86 -3.31 5.38
N TYR A 97 -16.27 -2.19 4.77
CA TYR A 97 -17.07 -1.16 5.42
C TYR A 97 -18.45 -1.65 5.88
N THR A 98 -19.07 -2.59 5.15
CA THR A 98 -20.35 -3.20 5.54
C THR A 98 -20.18 -4.06 6.80
N LEU A 99 -19.05 -4.78 6.91
CA LEU A 99 -18.72 -5.52 8.12
C LEU A 99 -18.50 -4.59 9.30
N LEU A 100 -17.80 -3.46 9.10
CA LEU A 100 -17.64 -2.44 10.13
C LEU A 100 -18.99 -1.93 10.65
N MET A 101 -19.92 -1.57 9.75
CA MET A 101 -21.25 -1.11 10.14
C MET A 101 -22.01 -2.17 10.93
N LYS A 102 -21.95 -3.45 10.52
CA LYS A 102 -22.57 -4.54 11.28
C LYS A 102 -21.94 -4.69 12.67
N THR A 103 -20.61 -4.70 12.77
CA THR A 103 -19.91 -4.82 14.06
C THR A 103 -20.21 -3.66 15.00
N MET A 104 -20.35 -2.44 14.47
CA MET A 104 -20.66 -1.27 15.29
C MET A 104 -22.13 -1.22 15.71
N ASN A 105 -23.06 -1.54 14.80
CA ASN A 105 -24.49 -1.55 15.12
C ASN A 105 -24.88 -2.71 16.05
N SER A 106 -24.23 -3.88 15.94
CA SER A 106 -24.47 -5.02 16.85
C SER A 106 -23.86 -4.84 18.24
N GLY A 107 -23.17 -3.72 18.52
CA GLY A 107 -22.72 -3.34 19.86
C GLY A 107 -23.73 -2.52 20.65
N GLU A 108 -24.88 -2.18 20.06
CA GLU A 108 -25.97 -1.39 20.67
C GLU A 108 -27.26 -2.20 20.90
N GLU A 109 -27.17 -3.53 21.05
CA GLU A 109 -28.26 -4.39 21.55
C GLU A 109 -27.89 -5.12 22.85
#